data_AF-A0A7X3ZAQ2-F1
#
_entry.id   AF-A0A7X3ZAQ2-F1
#
_cell.length_a   1.000
_cell.length_b   1.000
_cell.length_c   1.000
_cell.angle_alpha   90.00
_cell.angle_beta   90.00
_cell.angle_gamma   90.00
#
_symmetry.space_group_name_H-M   'P 1'
#
loop_
_entity.id
_entity.type
_entity.pdbx_description
1 polymer ?
#
loop_
_entity_poly.entity_id
_entity_poly.type
_entity_poly.pdbx_seq_one_letter_code
_entity_poly.pdbx_strand_id
1 'polypeptide(L)'
;MVDLTASLAGRVRIDRVWLLVLALPLLVSLIDPLQAKETVRFAIGAFSQTGMFILFAVLAVGLLKATGAEALLAKAFEGREVRMIVLAALLGGLSPFCSCEVIPFIAALLAVGAPLSAVMAFWLSSPLMDPAMFLITAGTLGMPFAVAKTVSAVGMGLLGGMIVRLLFRSPVFADPLRPQPQDKGCGCGPSPFKGTPEWRFWRERQRREVFRGTVIENALFLGKWLMLADMIEA
;
A
#
# COMPACT_ATOMS: atom_id res chain seq x y z
N MET A 1 -15.77 6.71 -7.83
CA MET A 1 -15.12 7.61 -8.79
C MET A 1 -13.78 8.04 -8.23
N VAL A 2 -12.79 7.15 -8.34
CA VAL A 2 -11.36 7.51 -8.24
C VAL A 2 -10.83 7.23 -9.63
N ASP A 3 -10.64 8.29 -10.41
CA ASP A 3 -10.23 8.22 -11.82
C ASP A 3 -8.80 7.66 -11.93
N LEU A 4 -8.68 6.34 -12.09
CA LEU A 4 -7.43 5.65 -12.44
C LEU A 4 -7.08 5.76 -13.93
N THR A 5 -7.91 6.38 -14.76
CA THR A 5 -7.69 6.50 -16.21
C THR A 5 -6.67 7.58 -16.60
N ALA A 6 -6.12 8.34 -15.65
CA ALA A 6 -5.14 9.39 -15.93
C ALA A 6 -3.67 8.95 -15.75
N SER A 7 -3.38 7.65 -15.54
CA SER A 7 -1.99 7.16 -15.35
C SER A 7 -1.18 6.98 -16.65
N LEU A 8 -1.64 7.53 -17.80
CA LEU A 8 -1.00 7.32 -19.11
C LEU A 8 -0.48 8.57 -19.82
N ALA A 9 -0.24 9.68 -19.12
CA ALA A 9 0.40 10.84 -19.75
C ALA A 9 1.54 11.40 -18.90
N GLY A 10 2.77 11.05 -19.29
CA GLY A 10 4.01 11.62 -18.78
C GLY A 10 4.09 13.12 -19.01
N ARG A 11 3.54 13.89 -18.08
CA ARG A 11 3.86 15.31 -17.90
C ARG A 11 3.80 15.62 -16.41
N VAL A 12 4.94 16.03 -15.87
CA VAL A 12 5.07 16.66 -14.55
C VAL A 12 4.20 17.92 -14.56
N ARG A 13 2.93 17.75 -14.20
CA ARG A 13 1.98 18.86 -14.03
C ARG A 13 2.16 19.29 -12.59
N ILE A 14 2.69 20.49 -12.38
CA ILE A 14 2.77 21.12 -11.06
C ILE A 14 1.35 21.14 -10.50
N ASP A 15 1.09 20.23 -9.57
CA ASP A 15 -0.23 19.90 -9.09
C ASP A 15 -0.73 20.99 -8.13
N ARG A 16 -2.04 21.27 -8.13
CA ARG A 16 -2.68 22.26 -7.23
C ARG A 16 -2.37 22.01 -5.75
N VAL A 17 -2.00 20.78 -5.40
CA VAL A 17 -1.58 20.38 -4.05
C VAL A 17 -0.26 21.03 -3.63
N TRP A 18 0.73 21.14 -4.51
CA TRP A 18 1.99 21.82 -4.17
C TRP A 18 1.77 23.33 -3.96
N LEU A 19 0.82 23.92 -4.69
CA LEU A 19 0.39 25.30 -4.46
C LEU A 19 -0.33 25.45 -3.12
N LEU A 20 -1.14 24.47 -2.70
CA LEU A 20 -1.80 24.46 -1.38
C LEU A 20 -0.79 24.31 -0.23
N VAL A 21 0.19 23.41 -0.38
CA VAL A 21 1.32 23.23 0.55
C VAL A 21 2.14 24.51 0.68
N LEU A 22 2.35 25.26 -0.40
CA LEU A 22 3.05 26.55 -0.33
C LEU A 22 2.16 27.73 0.12
N ALA A 23 0.85 27.66 -0.12
CA ALA A 23 -0.09 28.73 0.22
C ALA A 23 -0.50 28.71 1.70
N LEU A 24 -0.68 27.54 2.31
CA LEU A 24 -1.03 27.39 3.73
C LEU A 24 -0.07 28.11 4.71
N PRO A 25 1.26 27.92 4.66
CA PRO A 25 2.18 28.58 5.58
C PRO A 25 2.29 30.07 5.29
N LEU A 26 2.06 30.48 4.03
CA LEU A 26 2.02 31.88 3.62
C LEU A 26 0.79 32.59 4.21
N LEU A 27 -0.36 31.92 4.21
CA LEU A 27 -1.61 32.40 4.81
C LEU A 27 -1.52 32.46 6.34
N VAL A 28 -0.93 31.45 6.97
CA VAL A 28 -0.70 31.43 8.43
C VAL A 28 0.31 32.51 8.84
N SER A 29 1.36 32.75 8.05
CA SER A 29 2.33 33.82 8.30
C SER A 29 1.70 35.23 8.21
N LEU A 30 0.58 35.38 7.51
CA LEU A 30 -0.18 36.63 7.40
C LEU A 30 -1.12 36.88 8.59
N ILE A 31 -1.49 35.83 9.32
CA ILE A 31 -2.45 35.88 10.44
C ILE A 31 -1.70 35.86 11.79
N ASP A 32 -0.71 34.99 11.97
CA ASP A 32 0.06 34.85 13.21
C ASP A 32 1.51 34.37 12.96
N PRO A 33 2.51 35.27 12.93
CA PRO A 33 3.89 34.94 12.56
C PRO A 33 4.64 34.12 13.64
N LEU A 34 4.14 34.09 14.87
CA LEU A 34 4.72 33.27 15.95
C LEU A 34 4.28 31.80 15.85
N GLN A 35 3.02 31.54 15.50
CA GLN A 35 2.48 30.19 15.37
C GLN A 35 2.91 29.50 14.07
N ALA A 36 3.11 30.28 12.99
CA ALA A 36 3.63 29.79 11.70
C ALA A 36 4.96 29.03 11.83
N LYS A 37 5.87 29.49 12.71
CA LYS A 37 7.17 28.83 12.91
C LYS A 37 7.04 27.48 13.61
N GLU A 38 6.09 27.34 14.53
CA GLU A 38 5.86 26.11 15.27
C GLU A 38 5.16 25.07 14.39
N THR A 39 4.15 25.48 13.62
CA THR A 39 3.47 24.69 12.58
C THR A 39 4.46 24.15 11.55
N VAL A 40 5.36 25.00 11.01
CA VAL A 40 6.37 24.55 10.03
C VAL A 40 7.39 23.59 10.65
N ARG A 41 7.81 23.83 11.90
CA ARG A 41 8.75 22.93 12.59
C ARG A 41 8.11 21.57 12.88
N PHE A 42 6.85 21.55 13.29
CA PHE A 42 6.07 20.33 13.51
C PHE A 42 5.89 19.54 12.22
N ALA A 43 5.46 20.21 11.14
CA ALA A 43 5.28 19.57 9.83
C ALA A 43 6.60 18.99 9.28
N ILE A 44 7.71 19.71 9.38
CA ILE A 44 9.03 19.20 8.96
C ILE A 44 9.47 18.02 9.83
N GLY A 45 9.22 18.07 11.14
CA GLY A 45 9.53 16.98 12.06
C GLY A 45 8.74 15.70 11.74
N ALA A 46 7.42 15.83 11.58
CA ALA A 46 6.52 14.74 11.21
C ALA A 46 6.90 14.14 9.83
N PHE A 47 7.14 15.01 8.84
CA PHE A 47 7.56 14.59 7.50
C PHE A 47 8.91 13.88 7.51
N SER A 48 9.89 14.36 8.28
CA SER A 48 11.21 13.71 8.34
C SER A 48 11.14 12.34 9.02
N GLN A 49 10.32 12.22 10.07
CA GLN A 49 10.16 10.96 10.78
C GLN A 49 9.43 9.94 9.90
N THR A 50 8.32 10.33 9.27
CA THR A 50 7.53 9.47 8.38
C THR A 50 8.23 9.21 7.05
N GLY A 51 8.99 10.18 6.54
CA GLY A 51 9.76 10.09 5.31
C GLY A 51 10.81 9.00 5.33
N MET A 52 11.42 8.73 6.50
CA MET A 52 12.34 7.60 6.67
C MET A 52 11.63 6.25 6.47
N PHE A 53 10.42 6.10 7.02
CA PHE A 53 9.60 4.90 6.83
C PHE A 53 9.13 4.77 5.39
N ILE A 54 8.67 5.87 4.77
CA ILE A 54 8.27 5.91 3.36
C ILE A 54 9.44 5.55 2.43
N LEU A 55 10.64 6.02 2.73
CA LEU A 55 11.82 5.70 1.94
C LEU A 55 12.09 4.19 1.98
N PHE A 56 12.06 3.59 3.17
CA PHE A 56 12.26 2.15 3.34
C PHE A 56 11.16 1.34 2.63
N ALA A 57 9.91 1.76 2.81
CA ALA A 57 8.71 1.25 2.16
C ALA A 57 8.80 1.25 0.62
N VAL A 58 9.03 2.43 0.02
CA VAL A 58 9.10 2.60 -1.44
C VAL A 58 10.26 1.79 -2.02
N LEU A 59 11.40 1.74 -1.32
CA LEU A 59 12.52 0.88 -1.70
C LEU A 59 12.14 -0.60 -1.63
N ALA A 60 11.45 -1.04 -0.58
CA ALA A 60 11.00 -2.42 -0.43
C ALA A 60 10.00 -2.82 -1.53
N VAL A 61 9.03 -1.96 -1.85
CA VAL A 61 8.09 -2.18 -2.97
C VAL A 61 8.81 -2.21 -4.31
N GLY A 62 9.75 -1.28 -4.53
CA GLY A 62 10.61 -1.30 -5.71
C GLY A 62 11.37 -2.61 -5.84
N LEU A 63 12.00 -3.07 -4.75
CA LEU A 63 12.73 -4.33 -4.69
C LEU A 63 11.81 -5.52 -4.97
N LEU A 64 10.62 -5.56 -4.38
CA LEU A 64 9.63 -6.62 -4.59
C LEU A 64 9.20 -6.72 -6.07
N LYS A 65 8.90 -5.59 -6.72
CA LYS A 65 8.57 -5.57 -8.16
C LYS A 65 9.76 -5.92 -9.04
N ALA A 66 10.95 -5.40 -8.72
CA ALA A 66 12.14 -5.64 -9.54
C ALA A 66 12.63 -7.10 -9.45
N THR A 67 12.51 -7.72 -8.27
CA THR A 67 12.82 -9.14 -8.06
C THR A 67 11.75 -10.07 -8.63
N GLY A 68 10.52 -9.59 -8.81
CA GLY A 68 9.37 -10.42 -9.18
C GLY A 68 8.86 -11.27 -8.01
N ALA A 69 9.20 -10.90 -6.77
CA ALA A 69 8.72 -11.59 -5.57
C ALA A 69 7.20 -11.52 -5.41
N GLU A 70 6.55 -10.56 -6.08
CA GLU A 70 5.08 -10.50 -6.21
C GLU A 70 4.51 -11.77 -6.84
N ALA A 71 5.23 -12.46 -7.73
CA ALA A 71 4.82 -13.74 -8.31
C ALA A 71 4.89 -14.91 -7.31
N LEU A 72 5.83 -14.87 -6.35
CA LEU A 72 5.86 -15.84 -5.25
C LEU A 72 4.68 -15.62 -4.30
N LEU A 73 4.36 -14.36 -4.02
CA LEU A 73 3.22 -14.01 -3.20
C LEU A 73 1.93 -14.44 -3.91
N ALA A 74 1.79 -14.15 -5.21
CA ALA A 74 0.67 -14.61 -6.02
C ALA A 74 0.53 -16.14 -6.02
N LYS A 75 1.65 -16.89 -6.13
CA LYS A 75 1.65 -18.36 -5.97
C LYS A 75 1.25 -18.81 -4.57
N ALA A 76 1.68 -18.10 -3.52
CA ALA A 76 1.23 -18.38 -2.15
C ALA A 76 -0.27 -18.12 -1.99
N PHE A 77 -0.83 -17.24 -2.83
CA PHE A 77 -2.26 -16.99 -2.98
C PHE A 77 -2.94 -17.87 -4.05
N GLU A 78 -2.35 -18.99 -4.49
CA GLU A 78 -3.04 -19.98 -5.33
C GLU A 78 -3.67 -21.10 -4.49
N GLY A 79 -4.91 -21.51 -4.78
CA GLY A 79 -5.61 -22.59 -4.08
C GLY A 79 -7.06 -22.28 -3.69
N ARG A 80 -7.53 -22.84 -2.57
CA ARG A 80 -8.89 -22.59 -2.06
C ARG A 80 -8.98 -21.16 -1.51
N GLU A 81 -9.99 -20.41 -1.94
CA GLU A 81 -10.28 -19.03 -1.49
C GLU A 81 -10.22 -18.85 0.03
N VAL A 82 -10.70 -19.83 0.80
CA VAL A 82 -10.63 -19.81 2.28
C VAL A 82 -9.20 -19.77 2.80
N ARG A 83 -8.29 -20.55 2.19
CA ARG A 83 -6.86 -20.54 2.57
C ARG A 83 -6.24 -19.18 2.27
N MET A 84 -6.61 -18.58 1.13
CA MET A 84 -6.14 -17.25 0.76
C MET A 84 -6.60 -16.19 1.77
N ILE A 85 -7.85 -16.23 2.21
CA ILE A 85 -8.38 -15.31 3.25
C ILE A 85 -7.58 -15.45 4.56
N VAL A 86 -7.30 -16.68 4.99
CA VAL A 86 -6.53 -16.93 6.22
C VAL A 86 -5.09 -16.44 6.10
N LEU A 87 -4.42 -16.75 4.99
CA LEU A 87 -3.06 -16.26 4.73
C LEU A 87 -3.03 -14.74 4.63
N ALA A 88 -4.01 -14.12 3.99
CA ALA A 88 -4.10 -12.66 3.85
C ALA A 88 -4.29 -11.96 5.21
N ALA A 89 -5.15 -12.49 6.08
CA ALA A 89 -5.37 -11.93 7.41
C ALA A 89 -4.10 -12.03 8.28
N LEU A 90 -3.43 -13.19 8.26
CA LEU A 90 -2.17 -13.39 9.01
C LEU A 90 -1.04 -12.50 8.48
N LEU A 91 -0.89 -12.42 7.16
CA LEU A 91 0.09 -11.54 6.53
C LEU A 91 -0.22 -10.07 6.81
N GLY A 92 -1.50 -9.67 6.85
CA GLY A 92 -1.92 -8.32 7.20
C GLY A 92 -1.48 -7.93 8.60
N GLY A 93 -1.77 -8.75 9.61
CA GLY A 93 -1.39 -8.47 11.00
C GLY A 93 0.11 -8.56 11.30
N LEU A 94 0.91 -9.14 10.41
CA LEU A 94 2.38 -9.18 10.50
C LEU A 94 3.06 -8.18 9.56
N SER A 95 2.30 -7.53 8.68
CA SER A 95 2.88 -6.67 7.67
C SER A 95 3.32 -5.34 8.28
N PRO A 96 4.53 -4.85 7.96
CA PRO A 96 4.99 -3.54 8.39
C PRO A 96 4.48 -2.43 7.48
N PHE A 97 3.32 -2.61 6.83
CA PHE A 97 2.81 -1.65 5.87
C PHE A 97 1.95 -0.62 6.58
N CYS A 98 2.29 0.65 6.38
CA CYS A 98 1.38 1.73 6.75
C CYS A 98 0.21 1.76 5.76
N SER A 99 -0.96 2.28 6.17
CA SER A 99 -2.17 2.35 5.33
C SER A 99 -1.94 2.94 3.93
N CYS A 100 -0.88 3.74 3.77
CA CYS A 100 -0.45 4.33 2.50
C CYS A 100 0.12 3.30 1.50
N GLU A 101 0.75 2.23 1.97
CA GLU A 101 1.35 1.17 1.15
C GLU A 101 0.40 0.02 0.87
N VAL A 102 -0.59 -0.15 1.75
CA VAL A 102 -1.62 -1.17 1.62
C VAL A 102 -2.40 -0.98 0.31
N ILE A 103 -2.62 0.27 -0.12
CA ILE A 103 -3.34 0.61 -1.35
C ILE A 103 -2.64 0.10 -2.62
N PRO A 104 -1.37 0.47 -2.93
CA PRO A 104 -0.68 -0.03 -4.11
C PRO A 104 -0.45 -1.54 -4.06
N PHE A 105 -0.28 -2.11 -2.86
CA PHE A 105 -0.15 -3.54 -2.68
C PHE A 105 -1.45 -4.30 -3.02
N ILE A 106 -2.60 -3.80 -2.57
CA ILE A 106 -3.90 -4.35 -2.93
C ILE A 106 -4.15 -4.26 -4.43
N ALA A 107 -3.84 -3.12 -5.04
CA ALA A 107 -3.99 -2.94 -6.48
C ALA A 107 -3.14 -3.96 -7.26
N ALA A 108 -1.90 -4.21 -6.82
CA ALA A 108 -1.03 -5.22 -7.42
C ALA A 108 -1.58 -6.64 -7.24
N LEU A 109 -2.05 -7.01 -6.03
CA LEU A 109 -2.65 -8.33 -5.78
C LEU A 109 -3.89 -8.58 -6.66
N LEU A 110 -4.75 -7.56 -6.83
CA LEU A 110 -5.92 -7.64 -7.70
C LEU A 110 -5.53 -7.77 -9.18
N ALA A 111 -4.46 -7.08 -9.62
CA ALA A 111 -3.97 -7.17 -10.99
C ALA A 111 -3.45 -8.58 -11.34
N VAL A 112 -2.90 -9.31 -10.36
CA VAL A 112 -2.46 -10.69 -10.53
C VAL A 112 -3.60 -11.71 -10.37
N GLY A 113 -4.80 -11.26 -9.97
CA GLY A 113 -6.01 -12.08 -9.89
C GLY A 113 -6.30 -12.67 -8.51
N ALA A 114 -5.74 -12.11 -7.43
CA ALA A 114 -6.11 -12.50 -6.07
C ALA A 114 -7.61 -12.21 -5.81
N PRO A 115 -8.33 -13.09 -5.09
CA PRO A 115 -9.75 -12.89 -4.84
C PRO A 115 -9.98 -11.68 -3.91
N LEU A 116 -11.03 -10.92 -4.21
CA LEU A 116 -11.38 -9.70 -3.47
C LEU A 116 -11.62 -9.98 -1.98
N SER A 117 -12.13 -11.17 -1.64
CA SER A 117 -12.29 -11.65 -0.26
C SER A 117 -10.97 -11.69 0.53
N ALA A 118 -9.87 -12.13 -0.09
CA ALA A 118 -8.56 -12.17 0.55
C ALA A 118 -7.97 -10.77 0.73
N VAL A 119 -8.15 -9.92 -0.28
CA VAL A 119 -7.75 -8.52 -0.25
C VAL A 119 -8.43 -7.77 0.89
N MET A 120 -9.73 -7.96 1.10
CA MET A 120 -10.47 -7.34 2.21
C MET A 120 -10.01 -7.84 3.57
N ALA A 121 -9.66 -9.13 3.69
CA ALA A 121 -9.13 -9.67 4.94
C ALA A 121 -7.77 -9.05 5.32
N PHE A 122 -6.88 -8.90 4.34
CA PHE A 122 -5.61 -8.19 4.51
C PHE A 122 -5.83 -6.71 4.85
N TRP A 123 -6.72 -6.04 4.11
CA TRP A 123 -7.01 -4.61 4.27
C TRP A 123 -7.56 -4.28 5.66
N LEU A 124 -8.42 -5.14 6.19
CA LEU A 124 -8.95 -4.98 7.55
C LEU A 124 -7.88 -5.32 8.59
N SER A 125 -7.09 -6.37 8.41
CA SER A 125 -6.12 -6.75 9.45
C SER A 125 -4.91 -5.83 9.53
N SER A 126 -4.46 -5.25 8.41
CA SER A 126 -3.22 -4.46 8.32
C SER A 126 -3.20 -3.19 9.18
N PRO A 127 -4.22 -2.31 9.20
CA PRO A 127 -4.22 -1.13 10.06
C PRO A 127 -4.50 -1.45 11.54
N LEU A 128 -4.98 -2.66 11.86
CA LEU A 128 -5.32 -3.03 13.24
C LEU A 128 -4.12 -3.48 14.08
N MET A 129 -3.11 -4.10 13.45
CA MET A 129 -1.94 -4.61 14.15
C MET A 129 -0.72 -4.66 13.24
N ASP A 130 0.40 -4.15 13.75
CA ASP A 130 1.72 -4.25 13.14
C ASP A 130 2.76 -4.70 14.18
N PRO A 131 3.95 -5.20 13.75
CA PRO A 131 4.98 -5.69 14.67
C PRO A 131 5.47 -4.63 15.67
N ALA A 132 5.52 -3.36 15.29
CA ALA A 132 5.94 -2.28 16.17
C ALA A 132 4.86 -1.98 17.22
N MET A 133 3.60 -1.88 16.82
CA MET A 133 2.48 -1.72 17.76
C MET A 133 2.33 -2.93 18.68
N PHE A 134 2.63 -4.15 18.21
CA PHE A 134 2.68 -5.34 19.05
C PHE A 134 3.74 -5.21 20.14
N LEU A 135 4.97 -4.82 19.79
CA LEU A 135 6.06 -4.65 20.75
C LEU A 135 5.75 -3.56 21.79
N ILE A 136 5.18 -2.44 21.34
CA ILE A 136 4.78 -1.35 22.25
C ILE A 136 3.69 -1.84 23.19
N THR A 137 2.63 -2.46 22.66
CA THR A 137 1.50 -2.96 23.47
C THR A 137 1.95 -4.05 24.45
N ALA A 138 2.84 -4.94 24.02
CA ALA A 138 3.41 -5.98 24.88
C ALA A 138 4.26 -5.38 26.01
N GLY A 139 5.00 -4.30 25.73
CA GLY A 139 5.79 -3.58 26.72
C GLY A 139 4.95 -2.77 27.71
N THR A 140 3.84 -2.18 27.27
CA THR A 140 3.03 -1.27 28.11
C THR A 140 1.87 -1.97 28.82
N LEU A 141 1.14 -2.85 28.14
CA LEU A 141 -0.07 -3.53 28.65
C LEU A 141 0.17 -5.02 28.95
N GLY A 142 1.35 -5.54 28.62
CA GLY A 142 1.73 -6.94 28.84
C GLY A 142 1.43 -7.86 27.66
N MET A 143 2.19 -8.95 27.58
CA MET A 143 2.04 -10.00 26.56
C MET A 143 0.62 -10.58 26.41
N PRO A 144 -0.15 -10.90 27.46
CA PRO A 144 -1.47 -11.50 27.27
C PRO A 144 -2.43 -10.57 26.53
N PHE A 145 -2.36 -9.26 26.79
CA PHE A 145 -3.18 -8.27 26.11
C PHE A 145 -2.76 -8.06 24.65
N ALA A 146 -1.44 -8.00 24.39
CA ALA A 146 -0.91 -7.86 23.04
C ALA A 146 -1.34 -9.03 22.14
N VAL A 147 -1.23 -10.27 22.64
CA VAL A 147 -1.67 -11.46 21.90
C VAL A 147 -3.18 -11.46 21.67
N ALA A 148 -3.97 -11.13 22.68
CA ALA A 148 -5.43 -11.03 22.54
C ALA A 148 -5.84 -9.99 21.48
N LYS A 149 -5.15 -8.84 21.44
CA LYS A 149 -5.35 -7.80 20.43
C LYS A 149 -5.00 -8.30 19.03
N THR A 150 -3.85 -8.97 18.85
CA THR A 150 -3.47 -9.54 17.54
C THR A 150 -4.47 -10.56 17.06
N VAL A 151 -4.91 -11.48 17.93
CA VAL A 151 -5.92 -12.49 17.58
C VAL A 151 -7.24 -11.84 17.20
N SER A 152 -7.65 -10.79 17.91
CA SER A 152 -8.86 -10.03 17.59
C SER A 152 -8.75 -9.31 16.24
N ALA A 153 -7.59 -8.73 15.93
CA ALA A 153 -7.32 -8.07 14.66
C ALA A 153 -7.39 -9.05 13.48
N VAL A 154 -6.69 -10.19 13.58
CA VAL A 154 -6.74 -11.25 12.58
C VAL A 154 -8.16 -11.81 12.47
N GLY A 155 -8.86 -11.98 13.59
CA GLY A 155 -10.25 -12.41 13.64
C GLY A 155 -11.18 -11.47 12.88
N MET A 156 -11.04 -10.15 13.05
CA MET A 156 -11.80 -9.16 12.28
C MET A 156 -11.49 -9.22 10.78
N GLY A 157 -10.21 -9.38 10.41
CA GLY A 157 -9.82 -9.59 9.01
C GLY A 157 -10.44 -10.85 8.40
N LEU A 158 -10.40 -11.98 9.12
CA LEU A 158 -11.03 -13.23 8.72
C LEU A 158 -12.54 -13.08 8.54
N LEU A 159 -13.22 -12.44 9.50
CA LEU A 159 -14.66 -12.21 9.44
C LEU A 159 -15.01 -11.34 8.23
N GLY A 160 -14.28 -10.24 8.02
CA GLY A 160 -14.48 -9.38 6.86
C GLY A 160 -14.29 -10.11 5.54
N GLY A 161 -13.21 -10.89 5.39
CA GLY A 161 -12.98 -11.69 4.18
C GLY A 161 -14.03 -12.77 3.96
N MET A 162 -14.50 -13.42 5.03
CA MET A 162 -15.55 -14.45 4.95
C MET A 162 -16.92 -13.87 4.64
N ILE A 163 -17.28 -12.72 5.21
CA ILE A 163 -18.51 -11.99 4.90
C ILE A 163 -18.51 -11.61 3.42
N VAL A 164 -17.39 -11.04 2.95
CA VAL A 164 -17.21 -10.68 1.54
C VAL A 164 -17.38 -11.90 0.65
N ARG A 165 -16.70 -13.01 0.96
CA ARG A 165 -16.86 -14.29 0.25
C ARG A 165 -18.31 -14.78 0.18
N LEU A 166 -19.06 -14.69 1.27
CA LEU A 166 -20.47 -15.08 1.31
C LEU A 166 -21.33 -14.15 0.45
N LEU A 167 -21.05 -12.84 0.52
CA LEU A 167 -21.77 -11.82 -0.24
C LEU A 167 -21.48 -11.91 -1.74
N PHE A 168 -20.28 -12.31 -2.13
CA PHE A 168 -19.90 -12.61 -3.52
C PHE A 168 -20.64 -13.80 -4.13
N ARG A 169 -21.24 -14.68 -3.31
CA ARG A 169 -22.13 -15.75 -3.81
C ARG A 169 -23.53 -15.23 -4.14
N SER A 170 -23.84 -13.98 -3.79
CA SER A 170 -25.08 -13.32 -4.18
C SER A 170 -24.94 -12.66 -5.56
N PRO A 171 -25.97 -12.70 -6.42
CA PRO A 171 -25.91 -12.17 -7.79
C PRO A 171 -25.72 -10.65 -7.88
N VAL A 172 -25.74 -9.94 -6.75
CA VAL A 172 -25.58 -8.48 -6.66
C VAL A 172 -24.11 -8.04 -6.78
N PHE A 173 -23.15 -8.92 -6.48
CA PHE A 173 -21.71 -8.62 -6.47
C PHE A 173 -20.89 -9.50 -7.42
N ALA A 174 -21.53 -10.08 -8.44
CA ALA A 174 -20.93 -11.10 -9.29
C ALA A 174 -19.73 -10.62 -10.13
N ASP A 175 -19.56 -9.31 -10.36
CA ASP A 175 -18.46 -8.82 -11.21
C ASP A 175 -17.98 -7.37 -10.92
N PRO A 176 -17.23 -7.14 -9.83
CA PRO A 176 -16.63 -5.83 -9.53
C PRO A 176 -15.24 -5.63 -10.15
N LEU A 177 -14.61 -6.69 -10.67
CA LEU A 177 -13.32 -6.61 -11.33
C LEU A 177 -13.55 -6.71 -12.83
N ARG A 178 -13.34 -5.61 -13.57
CA ARG A 178 -13.13 -5.71 -15.02
C ARG A 178 -12.07 -6.80 -15.23
N PRO A 179 -12.35 -7.88 -15.98
CA PRO A 179 -11.30 -8.82 -16.33
C PRO A 179 -10.22 -8.00 -17.03
N GLN A 180 -9.06 -7.84 -16.38
CA GLN A 180 -7.87 -7.61 -17.17
C GLN A 180 -7.74 -8.86 -18.03
N PRO A 181 -7.70 -8.71 -19.37
CA PRO A 181 -7.60 -9.84 -20.26
C PRO A 181 -6.45 -10.71 -19.78
N GLN A 182 -6.77 -11.92 -19.32
CA GLN A 182 -5.79 -12.98 -19.42
C GLN A 182 -5.65 -13.16 -20.92
N ASP A 183 -4.63 -12.54 -21.51
CA ASP A 183 -4.25 -12.76 -22.89
C ASP A 183 -3.92 -14.25 -23.05
N LYS A 184 -4.96 -15.03 -23.31
CA LYS A 184 -4.90 -16.28 -24.06
C LYS A 184 -4.86 -15.87 -25.53
N GLY A 185 -3.77 -15.23 -25.91
CA GLY A 185 -3.52 -14.69 -27.24
C GLY A 185 -2.03 -14.74 -27.52
N CYS A 186 -1.67 -15.34 -28.64
CA CYS A 186 -0.30 -15.55 -29.10
C CYS A 186 0.56 -14.27 -29.10
N GLY A 187 1.83 -14.42 -28.70
CA GLY A 187 2.97 -13.75 -29.34
C GLY A 187 3.15 -12.24 -29.12
N CYS A 188 4.29 -11.89 -28.52
CA CYS A 188 4.96 -10.58 -28.63
C CYS A 188 4.35 -9.40 -27.86
N GLY A 189 4.53 -9.40 -26.54
CA GLY A 189 4.51 -8.21 -25.68
C GLY A 189 5.07 -8.57 -24.30
N PRO A 190 5.85 -7.71 -23.63
CA PRO A 190 6.50 -8.07 -22.37
C PRO A 190 5.45 -8.14 -21.26
N SER A 191 4.88 -9.34 -21.05
CA SER A 191 4.20 -9.64 -19.80
C SER A 191 5.19 -9.40 -18.66
N PRO A 192 4.91 -8.53 -17.69
CA PRO A 192 5.86 -8.24 -16.64
C PRO A 192 5.89 -9.45 -15.70
N PHE A 193 6.87 -10.32 -15.96
CA PHE A 193 7.43 -11.33 -15.08
C PHE A 193 6.47 -12.40 -14.52
N LYS A 194 5.92 -13.23 -15.42
CA LYS A 194 5.62 -14.63 -15.08
C LYS A 194 6.90 -15.46 -15.09
N GLY A 195 7.67 -15.40 -14.00
CA GLY A 195 8.92 -16.15 -13.88
C GLY A 195 9.41 -16.24 -12.43
N THR A 196 10.23 -17.24 -12.15
CA THR A 196 10.89 -17.45 -10.85
C THR A 196 11.57 -16.17 -10.35
N PRO A 197 11.58 -15.92 -9.03
CA PRO A 197 12.16 -14.71 -8.45
C PRO A 197 13.65 -14.61 -8.80
N GLU A 198 14.03 -13.53 -9.50
CA GLU A 198 15.40 -13.27 -9.91
C GLU A 198 16.00 -12.19 -8.99
N TRP A 199 16.72 -12.65 -7.97
CA TRP A 199 17.32 -11.78 -6.95
C TRP A 199 18.41 -10.86 -7.53
N ARG A 200 18.99 -11.19 -8.69
CA ARG A 200 20.00 -10.35 -9.39
C ARG A 200 19.37 -9.40 -10.41
N PHE A 201 18.22 -8.82 -10.10
CA PHE A 201 17.52 -7.87 -10.98
C PHE A 201 18.39 -6.69 -11.45
N TRP A 202 19.40 -6.32 -10.65
CA TRP A 202 20.40 -5.29 -10.96
C TRP A 202 21.38 -5.65 -12.08
N ARG A 203 21.28 -6.82 -12.74
CA ARG A 203 22.03 -7.08 -13.98
C ARG A 203 21.26 -6.63 -15.22
N GLU A 204 19.94 -6.71 -15.19
CA GLU A 204 19.08 -6.48 -16.34
C GLU A 204 18.65 -5.01 -16.41
N ARG A 205 18.76 -4.38 -17.59
CA ARG A 205 18.44 -2.95 -17.76
C ARG A 205 16.94 -2.68 -17.59
N GLN A 206 16.11 -3.57 -18.13
CA GLN A 206 14.64 -3.47 -18.12
C GLN A 206 14.07 -3.52 -16.69
N ARG A 207 14.59 -4.40 -15.81
CA ARG A 207 14.16 -4.48 -14.40
C ARG A 207 14.59 -3.26 -13.58
N ARG A 208 15.74 -2.66 -13.90
CA ARG A 208 16.21 -1.42 -13.26
C ARG A 208 15.35 -0.20 -13.61
N GLU A 209 14.83 -0.14 -14.84
CA GLU A 209 13.91 0.92 -15.25
C GLU A 209 12.55 0.79 -14.55
N VAL A 210 12.02 -0.43 -14.41
CA VAL A 210 10.80 -0.69 -13.63
C VAL A 210 10.98 -0.33 -12.15
N PHE A 211 12.13 -0.70 -11.54
CA PHE A 211 12.48 -0.30 -10.17
C PHE A 211 12.45 1.22 -10.02
N ARG A 212 13.19 1.92 -10.89
CA ARG A 212 13.34 3.38 -10.79
C ARG A 212 12.03 4.12 -11.07
N GLY A 213 11.25 3.66 -12.05
CA GLY A 213 9.93 4.20 -12.34
C GLY A 213 8.97 4.02 -11.16
N THR A 214 8.84 2.80 -10.65
CA THR A 214 7.98 2.49 -9.51
C THR A 214 8.38 3.30 -8.27
N VAL A 215 9.68 3.35 -7.95
CA VAL A 215 10.19 4.07 -6.79
C VAL A 215 9.88 5.57 -6.90
N ILE A 216 10.16 6.18 -8.04
CA ILE A 216 9.94 7.62 -8.23
C ILE A 216 8.45 7.95 -8.20
N GLU A 217 7.62 7.16 -8.88
CA GLU A 217 6.19 7.41 -8.96
C GLU A 217 5.50 7.26 -7.60
N ASN A 218 5.83 6.21 -6.83
CA ASN A 218 5.29 6.02 -5.49
C ASN A 218 5.85 7.05 -4.51
N ALA A 219 7.14 7.39 -4.57
CA ALA A 219 7.71 8.43 -3.72
C ALA A 219 7.08 9.81 -3.96
N LEU A 220 6.87 10.19 -5.23
CA LEU A 220 6.26 11.46 -5.58
C LEU A 220 4.78 11.50 -5.23
N PHE A 221 4.04 10.41 -5.43
CA PHE A 221 2.64 10.33 -5.06
C PHE A 221 2.47 10.40 -3.53
N LEU A 222 3.15 9.52 -2.79
CA LEU A 222 3.04 9.46 -1.33
C LEU A 222 3.57 10.74 -0.67
N GLY A 223 4.73 11.23 -1.10
CA GLY A 223 5.33 12.45 -0.54
C GLY A 223 4.44 13.67 -0.72
N LYS A 224 3.80 13.82 -1.88
CA LYS A 224 2.86 14.93 -2.15
C LYS A 224 1.67 14.93 -1.19
N TRP A 225 1.05 13.76 -0.97
CA TRP A 225 -0.14 13.67 -0.11
C TRP A 225 0.21 13.73 1.38
N LEU A 226 1.33 13.14 1.80
CA LEU A 226 1.80 13.21 3.17
C LEU A 226 2.12 14.66 3.56
N MET A 227 2.87 15.36 2.71
CA MET A 227 3.25 16.75 2.97
C MET A 227 2.03 17.67 3.05
N LEU A 228 0.96 17.39 2.29
CA LEU A 228 -0.32 18.10 2.43
C LEU A 228 -1.01 17.77 3.75
N ALA A 229 -1.03 16.50 4.17
CA ALA A 229 -1.64 16.07 5.42
C ALA A 229 -0.92 16.67 6.64
N ASP A 230 0.41 16.57 6.69
CA ASP A 230 1.24 17.15 7.77
C ASP A 230 1.05 18.67 7.87
N MET A 231 0.80 19.35 6.75
CA MET A 231 0.50 20.79 6.73
C MET A 231 -0.92 21.16 7.15
N ILE A 232 -1.88 20.23 7.06
CA ILE A 232 -3.26 20.45 7.52
C ILE A 232 -3.38 20.14 9.02
N GLU A 233 -2.58 19.21 9.54
CA GLU A 233 -2.56 18.83 10.94
C GLU A 233 -1.84 19.85 11.84
N ALA A 234 -0.86 20.58 11.28
CA ALA A 234 -0.02 21.55 11.96
C ALA A 234 -0.65 22.95 12.10
#